data_AF-A0A845VH41-F1
#
_entry.id   AF-A0A845VH41-F1
#
_cell.length_a   1.000
_cell.length_b   1.000
_cell.length_c   1.000
_cell.angle_alpha   90.00
_cell.angle_beta   90.00
_cell.angle_gamma   90.00
#
_symmetry.space_group_name_H-M   'P 1'
#
loop_
_entity.id
_entity.type
_entity.pdbx_description
1 polymer ?
#
loop_
_entity_poly.entity_id
_entity_poly.type
_entity_poly.pdbx_seq_one_letter_code
_entity_poly.pdbx_strand_id
1 'polypeptide(L)' 'MNKDQAHGQWDKISAKVKQTWGDVTDDEIKQAEGNMDELIARIREKYGDSKEAVAEKINQLMKD' A
#
# COMPACT_ATOMS: atom_id res chain seq x y z
N MET A 1 19.36 3.95 -8.97
CA MET A 1 18.17 3.08 -8.89
C MET A 1 17.17 3.59 -9.91
N ASN A 2 16.70 2.73 -10.81
CA ASN A 2 15.88 3.15 -11.95
C ASN A 2 14.42 3.37 -11.52
N LYS A 3 13.75 4.39 -12.08
CA LYS A 3 12.32 4.66 -11.87
C LYS A 3 11.44 3.43 -12.14
N ASP A 4 11.87 2.62 -13.10
CA ASP A 4 11.24 1.35 -13.50
C ASP A 4 11.12 0.34 -12.35
N GLN A 5 12.17 0.23 -11.52
CA GLN A 5 12.17 -0.68 -10.36
C GLN A 5 11.24 -0.20 -9.24
N ALA A 6 11.14 1.11 -9.04
CA ALA A 6 10.26 1.70 -8.03
C ALA A 6 8.78 1.52 -8.43
N HIS A 7 8.46 1.69 -9.72
CA HIS A 7 7.11 1.46 -10.24
C HIS A 7 6.71 -0.02 -10.12
N GLY A 8 7.59 -0.94 -10.56
CA GLY A 8 7.32 -2.38 -10.44
C GLY A 8 7.19 -2.85 -8.99
N GLN A 9 7.89 -2.24 -8.04
CA GLN A 9 7.70 -2.51 -6.61
C GLN A 9 6.35 -1.97 -6.11
N TRP A 10 5.96 -0.76 -6.55
CA TRP A 10 4.68 -0.16 -6.19
C TRP A 10 3.50 -0.99 -6.67
N ASP A 11 3.54 -1.51 -7.91
CA ASP A 11 2.48 -2.36 -8.45
C ASP A 11 2.30 -3.65 -7.63
N LYS A 12 3.40 -4.29 -7.23
CA LYS A 12 3.36 -5.48 -6.39
C LYS A 12 2.75 -5.20 -5.01
N ILE A 13 3.13 -4.09 -4.38
CA ILE A 13 2.57 -3.67 -3.09
C ILE A 13 1.07 -3.40 -3.24
N SER A 14 0.70 -2.64 -4.28
CA SER A 14 -0.68 -2.29 -4.60
C SER A 14 -1.56 -3.54 -4.76
N ALA A 15 -1.08 -4.56 -5.48
CA ALA A 15 -1.80 -5.81 -5.65
C ALA A 15 -2.00 -6.56 -4.32
N LYS A 16 -0.94 -6.68 -3.51
CA LYS A 16 -1.00 -7.35 -2.20
C LYS A 16 -1.87 -6.60 -1.19
N VAL A 17 -1.85 -5.27 -1.24
CA VAL A 17 -2.70 -4.40 -0.43
C VAL A 17 -4.18 -4.65 -0.77
N LYS A 18 -4.57 -4.64 -2.04
CA LYS A 18 -5.96 -4.96 -2.43
C LYS A 18 -6.41 -6.33 -1.97
N GLN A 19 -5.53 -7.33 -2.04
CA GLN A 19 -5.84 -8.68 -1.57
C GLN A 19 -6.03 -8.74 -0.05
N THR A 20 -5.28 -7.94 0.70
CA THR A 20 -5.33 -7.91 2.17
C THR A 20 -6.50 -7.07 2.68
N TRP A 21 -6.71 -5.92 2.05
CA TRP A 21 -7.72 -4.92 2.41
C TRP A 21 -8.70 -4.79 1.25
N GLY A 22 -9.67 -5.71 1.18
CA GLY A 22 -10.62 -5.83 0.05
C GLY A 22 -11.47 -4.58 -0.24
N ASP A 23 -11.68 -3.71 0.75
CA ASP A 23 -12.39 -2.44 0.55
C ASP A 23 -11.51 -1.33 -0.04
N VAL A 24 -10.18 -1.52 -0.16
CA VAL A 24 -9.29 -0.52 -0.78
C VAL A 24 -9.33 -0.68 -2.29
N THR A 25 -9.80 0.37 -2.98
CA THR A 25 -9.99 0.34 -4.43
C THR A 25 -8.73 0.70 -5.22
N ASP A 26 -8.68 0.31 -6.49
CA ASP A 26 -7.64 0.73 -7.44
C ASP A 26 -7.43 2.23 -7.49
N ASP A 27 -8.52 3.02 -7.51
CA ASP A 27 -8.45 4.48 -7.53
C ASP A 27 -7.81 5.05 -6.26
N GLU A 28 -8.14 4.50 -5.09
CA GLU A 28 -7.54 4.94 -3.82
C GLU A 28 -6.03 4.68 -3.78
N ILE A 29 -5.58 3.54 -4.31
CA ILE A 29 -4.15 3.22 -4.39
C ILE A 29 -3.45 4.11 -5.43
N LYS A 30 -4.08 4.37 -6.58
CA LYS A 30 -3.53 5.26 -7.60
C LYS A 30 -3.39 6.70 -7.11
N GLN A 31 -4.33 7.19 -6.30
CA GLN A 31 -4.20 8.52 -5.69
C GLN A 31 -3.00 8.60 -4.73
N ALA A 32 -2.58 7.47 -4.17
CA ALA A 32 -1.38 7.37 -3.34
C ALA A 32 -0.12 6.97 -4.13
N GLU A 33 -0.16 6.93 -5.47
CA GLU A 33 0.93 6.38 -6.28
C GLU A 33 2.29 7.00 -5.96
N GLY A 34 3.26 6.15 -5.60
CA GLY A 34 4.62 6.58 -5.24
C GLY A 34 4.72 7.22 -3.85
N ASN A 35 3.63 7.28 -3.08
CA ASN A 35 3.59 7.81 -1.72
C ASN A 35 3.06 6.75 -0.73
N MET A 36 3.99 6.07 -0.07
CA MET A 36 3.65 5.02 0.90
C MET A 36 2.91 5.55 2.13
N ASP A 37 3.23 6.75 2.60
CA ASP A 37 2.57 7.35 3.76
C ASP A 37 1.09 7.65 3.47
N GLU A 38 0.78 8.12 2.26
CA GLU A 38 -0.60 8.37 1.81
C GLU A 38 -1.40 7.07 1.68
N LEU A 39 -0.77 6.00 1.17
CA LEU A 39 -1.40 4.68 1.12
C LEU A 39 -1.72 4.17 2.53
N ILE A 40 -0.77 4.30 3.45
CA ILE A 40 -0.97 3.93 4.85
C ILE A 40 -2.12 4.76 5.47
N ALA A 41 -2.15 6.08 5.23
CA ALA A 41 -3.18 6.97 5.74
C ALA A 41 -4.59 6.54 5.30
N ARG A 42 -4.77 6.27 4.00
CA ARG A 42 -6.05 5.83 3.45
C ARG A 42 -6.52 4.49 4.03
N ILE A 43 -5.60 3.54 4.18
CA ILE A 43 -5.92 2.23 4.77
C ILE A 43 -6.36 2.42 6.23
N ARG A 44 -5.62 3.17 7.06
CA ARG A 44 -6.04 3.41 8.46
C ARG A 44 -7.33 4.19 8.58
N GLU A 45 -7.62 5.12 7.68
CA GLU A 45 -8.88 5.86 7.68
C GLU A 45 -10.07 4.95 7.39
N LYS A 46 -9.88 3.93 6.53
CA LYS A 46 -10.94 2.98 6.18
C LYS A 46 -11.12 1.87 7.21
N TYR A 47 -10.04 1.31 7.74
CA TYR A 47 -10.07 0.13 8.62
C TYR A 47 -9.96 0.47 10.12
N GLY A 48 -9.57 1.70 10.46
CA GLY A 48 -9.38 2.12 11.86
C GLY A 48 -8.10 1.61 12.52
N ASP A 49 -7.22 0.93 11.77
CA ASP A 49 -5.94 0.42 12.26
C ASP A 49 -4.96 1.55 12.62
N SER A 50 -3.97 1.26 13.47
CA SER A 50 -2.88 2.21 13.73
C SER A 50 -1.95 2.34 12.51
N LYS A 51 -1.28 3.49 12.40
CA LYS A 51 -0.28 3.72 11.34
C LYS A 51 0.80 2.63 11.38
N GLU A 52 1.27 2.27 12.58
CA GLU A 52 2.28 1.22 12.74
C GLU A 52 1.79 -0.16 12.29
N ALA A 53 0.55 -0.53 12.60
CA ALA A 53 0.00 -1.84 12.22
C ALA A 53 -0.09 -1.98 10.69
N VAL A 54 -0.59 -0.95 10.01
CA VAL A 54 -0.67 -0.93 8.54
C VAL A 54 0.73 -0.96 7.93
N ALA A 55 1.65 -0.12 8.42
CA ALA A 55 3.02 -0.08 7.92
C ALA A 55 3.76 -1.40 8.09
N GLU A 56 3.61 -2.06 9.25
CA GLU A 56 4.19 -3.37 9.50
C GLU A 56 3.59 -4.42 8.57
N LYS A 57 2.27 -4.41 8.37
CA LYS A 57 1.61 -5.35 7.46
C LYS A 57 2.10 -5.17 6.02
N ILE A 58 2.22 -3.93 5.54
CA ILE A 58 2.79 -3.65 4.20
C ILE A 58 4.23 -4.15 4.11
N ASN A 59 5.04 -3.94 5.16
CA ASN A 59 6.41 -4.44 5.19
C ASN A 59 6.50 -5.97 5.16
N GLN A 60 5.58 -6.67 5.84
CA GLN A 60 5.46 -8.12 5.74
C GLN A 60 5.11 -8.55 4.31
N LEU A 61 4.15 -7.88 3.67
CA LEU A 61 3.77 -8.13 2.29
C LEU A 61 4.93 -7.91 1.30
N MET A 62 5.94 -7.09 1.61
CA MET A 62 7.11 -6.90 0.74
C MET A 62 8.19 -7.98 0.90
N LYS A 63 8.16 -8.76 1.99
CA LYS A 63 9.15 -9.81 2.27
C LYS A 63 8.80 -11.17 1.70
N ASP A 64 7.50 -11.40 1.42
CA ASP A 64 6.99 -12.52 0.62
C ASP A 64 7.31 -12.36 -0.88
#